data_AF-W2TWC7-F1
#
_entry.id   AF-W2TWC7-F1
#
_cell.length_a   1.000
_cell.length_b   1.000
_cell.length_c   1.000
_cell.angle_alpha   90.00
_cell.angle_beta   90.00
_cell.angle_gamma   90.00
#
_symmetry.space_group_name_H-M   'P 1'
#
loop_
_entity.id
_entity.type
_entity.pdbx_description
1 polymer ?
#
loop_
_entity_poly.entity_id
_entity_poly.type
_entity_poly.pdbx_seq_one_letter_code
_entity_poly.pdbx_strand_id
1 'polypeptide(L)'
;MRDHGCYMYASTLDRQTGDVSMTVEDMREWMGDFSSSKNVPKLMSRMGQCFTQAQPTVSISLEEWCVEGDVEGGAGHPETQEPYCFSDGCGRISPSLARRVALALQLEIVPSCYQVRFKGFKGVLAIDPCLDLAKNGPKIVFRRSQMKFKERCDDQTNNVLEVVKYSMPSPVCLNRPLITILDQVTQKQSKRLHKELCSKVHHYLEKELAQLGAMLLDDAVAGDELTLRLNLPINFVRLRQCGISITNEPFLRRILVSVYRYNINNHLSK
;
A
#
# COMPACT_ATOMS: atom_id res chain seq x y z
N MET A 1 9.83 5.51 -8.90
CA MET A 1 8.79 6.34 -9.55
C MET A 1 7.66 5.42 -9.95
N ARG A 2 6.49 5.55 -9.34
CA ARG A 2 5.27 5.03 -9.96
C ARG A 2 4.84 6.09 -10.97
N ASP A 3 4.35 5.68 -12.14
CA ASP A 3 3.72 6.54 -13.16
C ASP A 3 4.63 7.46 -14.00
N HIS A 4 5.87 7.05 -14.30
CA HIS A 4 6.76 7.75 -15.26
C HIS A 4 7.04 9.25 -14.96
N GLY A 5 6.74 9.73 -13.75
CA GLY A 5 6.98 11.12 -13.36
C GLY A 5 8.48 11.43 -13.24
N CYS A 6 8.89 12.64 -13.64
CA CYS A 6 10.24 13.15 -13.45
C CYS A 6 10.24 14.35 -12.49
N TYR A 7 11.27 14.42 -11.63
CA TYR A 7 11.51 15.59 -10.78
C TYR A 7 12.69 16.35 -11.37
N MET A 8 12.46 17.62 -11.70
CA MET A 8 13.50 18.52 -12.17
C MET A 8 13.71 19.58 -11.10
N TYR A 9 14.98 19.88 -10.82
CA TYR A 9 15.36 20.95 -9.91
C TYR A 9 16.39 21.83 -10.59
N ALA A 10 16.20 23.14 -10.48
CA ALA A 10 17.17 24.14 -10.90
C ALA A 10 17.72 24.82 -9.65
N SER A 11 19.03 24.99 -9.57
CA SER A 11 19.67 25.61 -8.41
C SER A 11 19.07 26.98 -8.12
N THR A 12 18.73 27.21 -6.86
CA THR A 12 18.18 28.49 -6.43
C THR A 12 19.30 29.48 -6.11
N LEU A 13 19.04 30.76 -6.39
CA LEU A 13 19.94 31.86 -6.03
C LEU A 13 19.37 32.59 -4.82
N ASP A 14 20.23 33.02 -3.89
CA ASP A 14 19.88 33.97 -2.86
C ASP A 14 19.51 35.31 -3.52
N ARG A 15 18.34 35.84 -3.17
CA ARG A 15 17.83 37.08 -3.77
C ARG A 15 18.61 38.32 -3.35
N GLN A 16 19.34 38.27 -2.24
CA GLN A 16 20.07 39.40 -1.70
C GLN A 16 21.53 39.42 -2.17
N THR A 17 22.18 38.27 -2.24
CA THR A 17 23.61 38.18 -2.61
C THR A 17 23.84 37.75 -4.06
N GLY A 18 22.86 37.10 -4.70
CA GLY A 18 23.00 36.53 -6.04
C GLY A 18 23.77 35.20 -6.07
N ASP A 19 24.18 34.68 -4.91
CA ASP A 19 24.91 33.42 -4.79
C ASP A 19 23.98 32.21 -4.86
N VAL A 20 24.52 31.03 -5.21
CA VAL A 20 23.76 29.77 -5.21
C VAL A 20 23.42 29.38 -3.77
N SER A 21 22.12 29.30 -3.46
CA SER A 21 21.62 28.96 -2.12
C SER A 21 21.39 27.47 -1.91
N MET A 22 21.09 26.72 -2.97
CA MET A 22 20.84 25.27 -2.89
C MET A 22 21.05 24.59 -4.25
N THR A 23 21.93 23.59 -4.27
CA THR A 23 22.24 22.75 -5.44
C THR A 23 21.55 21.38 -5.37
N VAL A 24 21.65 20.60 -6.45
CA VAL A 24 21.18 19.20 -6.46
C VAL A 24 22.04 18.34 -5.53
N GLU A 25 23.33 18.65 -5.44
CA GLU A 25 24.28 18.00 -4.54
C GLU A 25 23.84 18.22 -3.10
N ASP A 26 23.57 19.47 -2.69
CA ASP A 26 23.07 19.80 -1.35
C ASP A 26 21.77 19.06 -1.01
N MET A 27 20.83 18.98 -1.96
CA MET A 27 19.59 18.19 -1.78
C MET A 27 19.87 16.70 -1.58
N ARG A 28 20.83 16.12 -2.31
CA ARG A 28 21.19 14.71 -2.17
C ARG A 28 21.85 14.45 -0.82
N GLU A 29 22.65 15.38 -0.33
CA GLU A 29 23.24 15.29 1.01
C GLU A 29 22.18 15.39 2.10
N TRP A 30 21.21 16.28 1.93
CA TRP A 30 20.05 16.41 2.83
C TRP A 30 19.19 15.14 2.86
N MET A 31 19.01 14.45 1.73
CA MET A 31 18.23 13.20 1.67
C MET A 31 18.80 12.07 2.53
N GLY A 32 20.10 12.08 2.83
CA GLY A 32 20.76 11.09 3.69
C GLY A 32 22.06 10.53 3.11
N ASP A 33 22.67 9.62 3.88
CA ASP A 33 23.90 8.94 3.50
C ASP A 33 23.61 7.64 2.76
N PHE A 34 23.84 7.68 1.45
CA PHE A 34 23.71 6.51 0.58
C PHE A 34 25.05 5.86 0.22
N SER A 35 26.16 6.25 0.86
CA SER A 35 27.51 5.74 0.58
C SER A 35 27.62 4.20 0.66
N SER A 36 26.80 3.57 1.51
CA SER A 36 26.73 2.13 1.66
C SER A 36 26.10 1.40 0.47
N SER A 37 25.40 2.11 -0.41
CA SER A 37 24.72 1.55 -1.58
C SER A 37 25.63 1.55 -2.81
N LYS A 38 26.47 0.51 -2.92
CA LYS A 38 27.45 0.36 -4.03
C LYS A 38 26.81 0.14 -5.41
N ASN A 39 25.54 -0.25 -5.44
CA ASN A 39 24.83 -0.67 -6.65
C ASN A 39 23.89 0.46 -7.09
N VAL A 40 24.02 0.95 -8.32
CA VAL A 40 23.20 2.05 -8.86
C VAL A 40 21.69 1.78 -8.73
N PRO A 41 21.13 0.59 -9.05
CA PRO A 41 19.70 0.35 -8.87
C PRO A 41 19.26 0.43 -7.41
N LYS A 42 20.13 -0.01 -6.48
CA LYS A 42 19.85 0.02 -5.04
C LYS A 42 19.90 1.46 -4.52
N LEU A 43 20.91 2.23 -4.92
CA LEU A 43 21.05 3.66 -4.63
C LEU A 43 19.79 4.43 -5.07
N MET A 44 19.40 4.29 -6.34
CA MET A 44 18.21 4.94 -6.88
C MET A 44 16.92 4.51 -6.15
N SER A 45 16.82 3.23 -5.75
CA SER A 45 15.71 2.74 -4.93
C SER A 45 15.70 3.35 -3.51
N ARG A 46 16.85 3.68 -2.94
CA ARG A 46 16.96 4.34 -1.62
C ARG A 46 16.59 5.82 -1.69
N MET A 47 17.16 6.57 -2.62
CA MET A 47 16.80 7.97 -2.86
C MET A 47 15.32 8.11 -3.23
N GLY A 48 14.80 7.16 -4.02
CA GLY A 48 13.39 7.09 -4.38
C GLY A 48 12.42 7.02 -3.18
N GLN A 49 12.89 6.66 -1.99
CA GLN A 49 12.05 6.62 -0.78
C GLN A 49 11.70 8.01 -0.26
N CYS A 50 12.56 9.00 -0.45
CA CYS A 50 12.33 10.41 -0.07
C CYS A 50 11.17 11.03 -0.86
N PHE A 51 10.79 10.42 -1.99
CA PHE A 51 9.65 10.83 -2.82
C PHE A 51 8.39 9.99 -2.57
N THR A 52 8.37 9.17 -1.51
CA THR A 52 7.16 8.44 -1.14
C THR A 52 6.13 9.45 -0.64
N GLN A 53 4.94 9.46 -1.25
CA GLN A 53 3.81 10.18 -0.66
C GLN A 53 3.45 9.53 0.68
N ALA A 54 3.64 10.28 1.75
CA ALA A 54 3.36 9.85 3.12
C ALA A 54 2.76 11.03 3.90
N GLN A 55 1.94 10.72 4.90
CA GLN A 55 1.33 11.71 5.77
C GLN A 55 2.22 11.89 7.01
N PRO A 56 2.72 13.10 7.31
CA PRO A 56 3.39 13.36 8.57
C PRO A 56 2.39 13.22 9.71
N THR A 57 2.75 12.50 10.78
CA THR A 57 1.81 12.20 11.88
C THR A 57 2.26 12.77 13.22
N VAL A 58 3.24 12.15 13.86
CA VAL A 58 3.67 12.51 15.22
C VAL A 58 5.17 12.73 15.26
N SER A 59 5.61 13.76 15.98
CA SER A 59 7.01 13.92 16.35
C SER A 59 7.37 12.91 17.44
N ILE A 60 8.52 12.26 17.27
CA ILE A 60 9.05 11.22 18.15
C ILE A 60 10.34 11.75 18.78
N SER A 61 10.44 11.72 20.10
CA SER A 61 11.69 12.03 20.80
C SER A 61 12.73 10.91 20.62
N LEU A 62 14.02 11.22 20.76
CA LEU A 62 15.09 10.21 20.61
C LEU A 62 14.97 9.04 21.59
N GLU A 63 14.34 9.25 22.75
CA GLU A 63 14.12 8.24 23.78
C GLU A 63 12.89 7.35 23.48
N GLU A 64 11.97 7.83 22.64
CA GLU A 64 10.74 7.11 22.28
C GLU A 64 10.99 6.04 21.19
N TRP A 65 12.20 5.89 20.65
CA TRP A 65 12.47 4.83 19.68
C TRP A 65 13.86 4.19 19.85
N CYS A 66 13.97 2.93 19.44
CA CYS A 66 15.25 2.23 19.39
C CYS A 66 15.32 1.27 18.20
N VAL A 67 16.50 0.68 18.00
CA VAL A 67 16.74 -0.34 16.97
C VAL A 67 17.19 -1.63 17.64
N GLU A 68 16.49 -2.71 17.34
CA GLU A 68 16.86 -4.07 17.75
C GLU A 68 17.36 -4.89 16.55
N GLY A 69 18.06 -6.00 16.86
CA GLY A 69 18.34 -7.03 15.88
C GLY A 69 17.06 -7.61 15.27
N ASP A 70 17.17 -8.16 14.07
CA ASP A 70 16.11 -8.96 13.48
C ASP A 70 15.91 -10.26 14.27
N VAL A 71 14.68 -10.77 14.23
CA VAL A 71 14.33 -12.07 14.82
C VAL A 71 14.77 -13.14 13.83
N GLU A 72 15.85 -13.85 14.15
CA GLU A 72 16.47 -14.85 13.30
C GLU A 72 16.39 -16.25 13.93
N GLY A 73 16.26 -17.30 13.11
CA GLY A 73 16.29 -18.70 13.60
C GLY A 73 15.82 -19.74 12.59
N GLY A 74 15.28 -20.86 13.09
CA GLY A 74 14.84 -22.00 12.29
C GLY A 74 15.97 -22.98 11.94
N ALA A 75 15.65 -23.98 11.11
CA ALA A 75 16.60 -25.04 10.71
C ALA A 75 17.64 -24.59 9.66
N GLY A 76 17.64 -23.31 9.29
CA GLY A 76 18.45 -22.76 8.21
C GLY A 76 17.89 -23.05 6.82
N HIS A 77 18.29 -22.25 5.84
CA HIS A 77 17.92 -22.48 4.44
C HIS A 77 18.52 -23.81 3.94
N PRO A 78 17.77 -24.67 3.21
CA PRO A 78 18.24 -25.98 2.77
C PRO A 78 19.57 -25.92 2.01
N GLU A 79 19.78 -24.86 1.24
CA GLU A 79 20.98 -24.70 0.40
C GLU A 79 22.08 -23.86 1.06
N THR A 80 21.74 -22.78 1.79
CA THR A 80 22.74 -21.83 2.30
C THR A 80 23.07 -22.07 3.77
N GLN A 81 22.26 -22.88 4.48
CA GLN A 81 22.33 -23.11 5.93
C GLN A 81 22.21 -21.83 6.78
N GLU A 82 21.89 -20.69 6.17
CA GLU A 82 21.73 -19.42 6.87
C GLU A 82 20.41 -19.38 7.64
N PRO A 83 20.37 -18.76 8.84
CA PRO A 83 19.14 -18.62 9.61
C PRO A 83 18.11 -17.76 8.86
N TYR A 84 16.83 -18.08 9.03
CA TYR A 84 15.74 -17.31 8.45
C TYR A 84 15.48 -16.05 9.27
N CYS A 85 15.24 -14.92 8.59
CA CYS A 85 14.77 -13.69 9.22
C CYS A 85 13.23 -13.66 9.25
N PHE A 86 12.66 -13.63 10.45
CA PHE A 86 11.21 -13.62 10.69
C PHE A 86 10.64 -12.21 10.88
N SER A 87 11.50 -11.18 10.96
CA SER A 87 11.10 -9.79 11.19
C SER A 87 11.56 -8.82 10.09
N ASP A 88 11.90 -9.31 8.90
CA ASP A 88 12.40 -8.44 7.81
C ASP A 88 11.38 -7.35 7.49
N GLY A 89 11.76 -6.10 7.76
CA GLY A 89 10.92 -4.94 7.51
C GLY A 89 9.83 -4.72 8.55
N CYS A 90 9.76 -5.49 9.64
CA CYS A 90 8.67 -5.48 10.61
C CYS A 90 9.15 -5.07 12.02
N GLY A 91 8.84 -3.83 12.39
CA GLY A 91 9.07 -3.28 13.72
C GLY A 91 7.79 -3.24 14.56
N ARG A 92 7.89 -2.61 15.74
CA ARG A 92 6.82 -2.57 16.74
C ARG A 92 6.51 -1.14 17.15
N ILE A 93 5.24 -0.85 17.44
CA ILE A 93 4.76 0.43 17.96
C ILE A 93 3.88 0.21 19.19
N SER A 94 4.03 1.06 20.19
CA SER A 94 3.20 1.03 21.40
C SER A 94 1.73 1.37 21.11
N PRO A 95 0.76 0.78 21.82
CA PRO A 95 -0.64 1.18 21.72
C PRO A 95 -0.88 2.68 21.97
N SER A 96 -0.15 3.30 22.91
CA SER A 96 -0.29 4.73 23.19
C SER A 96 0.14 5.60 22.01
N LEU A 97 1.23 5.24 21.33
CA LEU A 97 1.69 6.00 20.16
C LEU A 97 0.81 5.72 18.94
N ALA A 98 0.38 4.48 18.74
CA ALA A 98 -0.57 4.12 17.68
C ALA A 98 -1.88 4.93 17.77
N ARG A 99 -2.40 5.15 19.01
CA ARG A 99 -3.53 6.05 19.25
C ARG A 99 -3.25 7.48 18.81
N ARG A 100 -2.08 8.05 19.15
CA ARG A 100 -1.68 9.40 18.71
C ARG A 100 -1.58 9.49 17.18
N VAL A 101 -1.03 8.46 16.53
CA VAL A 101 -0.96 8.36 15.06
C VAL A 101 -2.36 8.30 14.44
N ALA A 102 -3.28 7.49 14.99
CA ALA A 102 -4.65 7.40 14.51
C ALA A 102 -5.40 8.73 14.64
N LEU A 103 -5.20 9.46 15.75
CA LEU A 103 -5.75 10.81 15.95
C LEU A 103 -5.20 11.81 14.93
N ALA A 104 -3.89 11.80 14.67
CA ALA A 104 -3.26 12.67 13.67
C ALA A 104 -3.79 12.40 12.25
N LEU A 105 -4.14 11.14 11.97
CA LEU A 105 -4.75 10.70 10.71
C LEU A 105 -6.29 10.83 10.69
N GLN A 106 -6.91 11.33 11.76
CA GLN A 106 -8.36 11.47 11.91
C GLN A 106 -9.13 10.16 11.71
N LEU A 107 -8.58 9.06 12.22
CA LEU A 107 -9.20 7.73 12.14
C LEU A 107 -10.05 7.45 13.37
N GLU A 108 -11.25 6.90 13.17
CA GLU A 108 -12.14 6.48 14.26
C GLU A 108 -11.61 5.25 15.01
N ILE A 109 -11.01 4.32 14.25
CA ILE A 109 -10.46 3.07 14.78
C ILE A 109 -8.94 3.13 14.68
N VAL A 110 -8.26 2.72 15.74
CA VAL A 110 -6.80 2.60 15.76
C VAL A 110 -6.36 1.38 14.92
N PRO A 111 -5.63 1.58 13.80
CA PRO A 111 -5.10 0.47 13.02
C PRO A 111 -4.12 -0.40 13.81
N SER A 112 -4.11 -1.71 13.57
CA SER A 112 -3.17 -2.63 14.22
C SER A 112 -1.75 -2.57 13.64
N CYS A 113 -1.62 -1.96 12.46
CA CYS A 113 -0.39 -1.98 11.67
C CYS A 113 -0.29 -0.75 10.76
N TYR A 114 0.92 -0.20 10.63
CA TYR A 114 1.20 0.99 9.83
C TYR A 114 2.41 0.74 8.93
N GLN A 115 2.30 1.06 7.64
CA GLN A 115 3.44 1.18 6.75
C GLN A 115 4.03 2.57 6.89
N VAL A 116 5.31 2.66 7.30
CA VAL A 116 5.91 3.94 7.71
C VAL A 116 7.19 4.28 6.96
N ARG A 117 7.55 5.57 7.04
CA ARG A 117 8.88 6.12 6.79
C ARG A 117 9.31 6.94 7.99
N PHE A 118 10.57 6.83 8.35
CA PHE A 118 11.17 7.57 9.46
C PHE A 118 12.69 7.57 9.30
N LYS A 119 13.35 8.71 9.10
CA LYS A 119 14.83 8.84 9.18
C LYS A 119 15.66 7.76 8.45
N GLY A 120 15.22 7.34 7.27
CA GLY A 120 15.83 6.24 6.49
C GLY A 120 15.36 4.83 6.82
N PHE A 121 14.54 4.66 7.87
CA PHE A 121 13.77 3.45 8.13
C PHE A 121 12.56 3.36 7.19
N LYS A 122 12.39 2.16 6.63
CA LYS A 122 11.23 1.78 5.82
C LYS A 122 10.76 0.40 6.22
N GLY A 123 9.46 0.29 6.48
CA GLY A 123 8.83 -0.98 6.75
C GLY A 123 7.44 -0.82 7.31
N VAL A 124 7.06 -1.79 8.13
CA VAL A 124 5.80 -1.85 8.84
C VAL A 124 6.05 -1.79 10.34
N LEU A 125 5.18 -1.13 11.09
CA LEU A 125 5.10 -1.18 12.54
C LEU A 125 3.79 -1.83 12.96
N ALA A 126 3.87 -2.92 13.71
CA ALA A 126 2.72 -3.59 14.31
C ALA A 126 2.56 -3.20 15.79
N ILE A 127 1.32 -3.10 16.28
CA ILE A 127 1.09 -2.79 17.68
C ILE A 127 1.64 -3.90 18.57
N ASP A 128 2.49 -3.55 19.53
CA ASP A 128 2.96 -4.43 20.60
C ASP A 128 2.53 -3.86 21.97
N PRO A 129 1.53 -4.47 22.63
CA PRO A 129 1.07 -4.05 23.94
C PRO A 129 2.16 -4.02 25.02
N CYS A 130 3.23 -4.81 24.87
CA CYS A 130 4.30 -4.89 25.84
C CYS A 130 5.11 -3.58 25.95
N LEU A 131 5.13 -2.76 24.90
CA LEU A 131 5.89 -1.50 24.88
C LEU A 131 5.33 -0.43 25.83
N ASP A 132 4.06 -0.53 26.22
CA ASP A 132 3.47 0.38 27.20
C ASP A 132 3.61 -0.12 28.65
N LEU A 133 4.06 -1.35 28.86
CA LEU A 133 4.31 -1.87 30.22
C LEU A 133 5.49 -1.15 30.89
N ALA A 134 6.50 -0.77 30.10
CA ALA A 134 7.60 0.05 30.56
C ALA A 134 7.24 1.55 30.44
N LYS A 135 7.03 2.22 31.59
CA LYS A 135 6.64 3.65 31.62
C LYS A 135 7.59 4.56 30.84
N ASN A 136 8.89 4.28 30.90
CA ASN A 136 9.95 5.04 30.23
C ASN A 136 10.65 4.20 29.14
N GLY A 137 9.94 3.20 28.59
CA GLY A 137 10.46 2.36 27.51
C GLY A 137 10.25 3.00 26.13
N PRO A 138 10.92 2.46 25.10
CA PRO A 138 10.74 2.90 23.73
C PRO A 138 9.29 2.70 23.29
N LYS A 139 8.73 3.68 22.59
CA LYS A 139 7.40 3.64 22.00
C LYS A 139 7.40 3.08 20.59
N ILE A 140 8.55 3.04 19.93
CA ILE A 140 8.80 2.35 18.65
C ILE A 140 10.06 1.52 18.76
N VAL A 141 10.01 0.31 18.23
CA VAL A 141 11.18 -0.54 18.05
C VAL A 141 11.33 -0.86 16.57
N PHE A 142 12.34 -0.29 15.93
CA PHE A 142 12.71 -0.66 14.57
C PHE A 142 13.62 -1.89 14.56
N ARG A 143 13.65 -2.59 13.44
CA ARG A 143 14.60 -3.68 13.16
C ARG A 143 15.75 -3.20 12.28
N ARG A 144 16.92 -3.84 12.38
CA ARG A 144 18.07 -3.55 11.50
C ARG A 144 17.72 -3.63 10.03
N SER A 145 16.95 -4.64 9.63
CA SER A 145 16.42 -4.79 8.28
C SER A 145 15.64 -3.57 7.78
N GLN A 146 14.98 -2.80 8.66
CA GLN A 146 14.21 -1.61 8.26
C GLN A 146 15.09 -0.41 7.91
N MET A 147 16.32 -0.33 8.42
CA MET A 147 17.25 0.79 8.14
C MET A 147 17.82 0.67 6.73
N LYS A 148 17.44 1.59 5.84
CA LYS A 148 17.78 1.50 4.42
C LYS A 148 18.96 2.38 4.01
N PHE A 149 19.15 3.48 4.73
CA PHE A 149 20.27 4.42 4.66
C PHE A 149 20.31 5.18 6.00
N LYS A 150 21.44 5.81 6.31
CA LYS A 150 21.58 6.65 7.52
C LYS A 150 21.32 8.10 7.16
N GLU A 151 21.02 8.94 8.14
CA GLU A 151 21.05 10.39 7.95
C GLU A 151 22.50 10.88 7.98
N ARG A 152 22.80 11.98 7.26
CA ARG A 152 24.13 12.61 7.29
C ARG A 152 24.28 13.64 8.40
N CYS A 153 23.19 14.33 8.72
CA CYS A 153 23.16 15.37 9.74
C CYS A 153 22.35 14.87 10.93
N ASP A 154 22.91 15.00 12.14
CA ASP A 154 22.18 14.83 13.41
C ASP A 154 21.20 15.99 13.62
N ASP A 155 20.34 16.25 12.63
CA ASP A 155 19.30 17.23 12.76
C ASP A 155 18.23 16.65 13.70
N GLN A 156 18.34 17.04 14.96
CA GLN A 156 17.43 16.65 16.04
C GLN A 156 16.03 17.25 15.84
N THR A 157 15.85 18.15 14.88
CA THR A 157 14.62 18.93 14.71
C THR A 157 13.52 18.20 13.94
N ASN A 158 13.84 17.12 13.19
CA ASN A 158 12.89 16.52 12.24
C ASN A 158 12.62 15.02 12.46
N ASN A 159 12.28 14.63 13.69
CA ASN A 159 11.91 13.25 14.04
C ASN A 159 10.40 12.99 13.83
N VAL A 160 9.87 13.20 12.63
CA VAL A 160 8.44 12.98 12.36
C VAL A 160 8.21 11.58 11.79
N LEU A 161 7.27 10.84 12.37
CA LEU A 161 6.79 9.58 11.80
C LEU A 161 5.87 9.86 10.62
N GLU A 162 6.21 9.31 9.47
CA GLU A 162 5.39 9.44 8.27
C GLU A 162 4.66 8.13 7.98
N VAL A 163 3.34 8.17 7.85
CA VAL A 163 2.52 7.00 7.53
C VAL A 163 2.21 7.02 6.03
N VAL A 164 2.57 5.93 5.35
CA VAL A 164 2.27 5.71 3.92
C VAL A 164 0.88 5.10 3.78
N LYS A 165 0.61 4.06 4.58
CA LYS A 165 -0.66 3.33 4.64
C LYS A 165 -0.85 2.75 6.03
N TYR A 166 -2.08 2.43 6.37
CA TYR A 166 -2.44 1.72 7.59
C TYR A 166 -3.28 0.49 7.26
N SER A 167 -3.36 -0.46 8.20
CA SER A 167 -4.17 -1.67 8.03
C SER A 167 -5.65 -1.33 7.91
N MET A 168 -6.27 -1.77 6.82
CA MET A 168 -7.70 -1.64 6.57
C MET A 168 -8.20 -2.87 5.77
N PRO A 169 -9.46 -3.29 5.94
CA PRO A 169 -10.06 -4.30 5.08
C PRO A 169 -9.99 -3.84 3.61
N SER A 170 -9.66 -4.77 2.72
CA SER A 170 -9.63 -4.51 1.29
C SER A 170 -10.27 -5.67 0.55
N PRO A 171 -11.15 -5.41 -0.43
CA PRO A 171 -11.66 -6.48 -1.27
C PRO A 171 -10.51 -7.11 -2.05
N VAL A 172 -10.44 -8.43 -2.03
CA VAL A 172 -9.43 -9.20 -2.78
C VAL A 172 -10.11 -10.02 -3.84
N CYS A 173 -9.48 -10.11 -5.01
CA CYS A 173 -9.89 -10.97 -6.10
C CYS A 173 -8.77 -11.96 -6.44
N LEU A 174 -9.15 -13.13 -6.94
CA LEU A 174 -8.16 -14.07 -7.49
C LEU A 174 -7.68 -13.53 -8.83
N ASN A 175 -6.37 -13.27 -8.91
CA ASN A 175 -5.75 -12.91 -10.17
C ASN A 175 -5.44 -14.19 -11.00
N ARG A 176 -5.28 -14.01 -12.31
CA ARG A 176 -5.01 -15.13 -13.23
C ARG A 176 -3.77 -15.96 -12.85
N PRO A 177 -2.61 -15.36 -12.47
CA PRO A 177 -1.46 -16.15 -12.03
C PRO A 177 -1.78 -17.08 -10.84
N LEU A 178 -2.52 -16.60 -9.84
CA LEU A 178 -2.93 -17.42 -8.70
C LEU A 178 -3.89 -18.54 -9.13
N ILE A 179 -4.83 -18.26 -10.05
CA ILE A 179 -5.71 -19.28 -10.61
C ILE A 179 -4.89 -20.36 -11.32
N THR A 180 -3.90 -20.00 -12.14
CA THR A 180 -3.01 -20.96 -12.82
C THR A 180 -2.22 -21.81 -11.82
N ILE A 181 -1.72 -21.22 -10.73
CA ILE A 181 -1.02 -21.97 -9.68
C ILE A 181 -1.98 -22.96 -9.01
N LEU A 182 -3.17 -22.51 -8.63
CA LEU A 182 -4.18 -23.35 -7.99
C LEU A 182 -4.61 -24.51 -8.91
N ASP A 183 -4.76 -24.25 -10.21
CA ASP A 183 -5.08 -25.25 -11.22
C ASP A 183 -4.03 -26.39 -11.24
N GLN A 184 -2.75 -26.03 -11.37
CA GLN A 184 -1.64 -26.99 -11.40
C GLN A 184 -1.47 -27.75 -10.07
N VAL A 185 -1.59 -27.05 -8.94
CA VAL A 185 -1.44 -27.67 -7.61
C VAL A 185 -2.58 -28.65 -7.35
N THR A 186 -3.83 -28.26 -7.62
CA THR A 186 -4.98 -29.14 -7.41
C THR A 186 -4.95 -30.35 -8.35
N GLN A 187 -4.49 -30.18 -9.60
CA GLN A 187 -4.32 -31.28 -10.55
C GLN A 187 -3.35 -32.35 -10.01
N LYS A 188 -2.26 -31.93 -9.35
CA LYS A 188 -1.27 -32.84 -8.75
C LYS A 188 -1.76 -33.49 -7.46
N GLN A 189 -2.60 -32.81 -6.68
CA GLN A 189 -3.06 -33.30 -5.38
C GLN A 189 -4.24 -34.27 -5.48
N SER A 190 -5.29 -33.92 -6.25
CA SER A 190 -6.48 -34.77 -6.39
C SER A 190 -7.36 -34.35 -7.56
N LYS A 191 -7.78 -35.32 -8.38
CA LYS A 191 -8.75 -35.11 -9.46
C LYS A 191 -10.06 -34.49 -8.98
N ARG A 192 -10.52 -34.84 -7.77
CA ARG A 192 -11.76 -34.30 -7.18
C ARG A 192 -11.61 -32.80 -6.89
N LEU A 193 -10.52 -32.41 -6.21
CA LEU A 193 -10.25 -31.02 -5.86
C LEU A 193 -10.06 -30.15 -7.10
N HIS A 194 -9.34 -30.67 -8.09
CA HIS A 194 -9.16 -29.98 -9.37
C HIS A 194 -10.50 -29.71 -10.05
N LYS A 195 -11.37 -30.71 -10.15
CA LYS A 195 -12.72 -30.53 -10.71
C LYS A 195 -13.53 -29.49 -9.93
N GLU A 196 -13.47 -29.52 -8.60
CA GLU A 196 -14.18 -28.54 -7.76
C GLU A 196 -13.67 -27.11 -7.99
N LEU A 197 -12.34 -26.93 -8.10
CA LEU A 197 -11.75 -25.64 -8.41
C LEU A 197 -12.23 -25.14 -9.78
N CYS A 198 -12.13 -25.96 -10.84
CA CYS A 198 -12.58 -25.59 -12.18
C CYS A 198 -14.07 -25.21 -12.17
N SER A 199 -14.93 -26.01 -11.52
CA SER A 199 -16.35 -25.72 -11.40
C SER A 199 -16.61 -24.39 -10.67
N LYS A 200 -15.85 -24.06 -9.61
CA LYS A 200 -15.99 -22.77 -8.91
C LYS A 200 -15.56 -21.60 -9.79
N VAL A 201 -14.45 -21.72 -10.52
CA VAL A 201 -13.99 -20.67 -11.44
C VAL A 201 -15.02 -20.43 -12.54
N HIS A 202 -15.54 -21.49 -13.17
CA HIS A 202 -16.60 -21.38 -14.17
C HIS A 202 -17.89 -20.78 -13.60
N HIS A 203 -18.31 -21.22 -12.41
CA HIS A 203 -19.49 -20.67 -11.75
C HIS A 203 -19.39 -19.15 -11.52
N TYR A 204 -18.25 -18.66 -11.02
CA TYR A 204 -18.08 -17.22 -10.80
C TYR A 204 -17.97 -16.44 -12.12
N LEU A 205 -17.37 -17.03 -13.15
CA LEU A 205 -17.34 -16.44 -14.49
C LEU A 205 -18.76 -16.32 -15.08
N GLU A 206 -19.55 -17.38 -15.01
CA GLU A 206 -20.94 -17.40 -15.48
C GLU A 206 -21.80 -16.40 -14.69
N LYS A 207 -21.63 -16.33 -13.38
CA LYS A 207 -22.33 -15.37 -12.52
C LYS A 207 -22.01 -13.93 -12.92
N GLU A 208 -20.74 -13.61 -13.16
CA GLU A 208 -20.31 -12.28 -13.61
C GLU A 208 -20.90 -11.92 -14.99
N LEU A 209 -20.88 -12.87 -15.93
CA LEU A 209 -21.49 -12.69 -17.25
C LEU A 209 -23.01 -12.47 -17.16
N ALA A 210 -23.69 -13.22 -16.29
CA ALA A 210 -25.12 -13.08 -16.07
C ALA A 210 -25.45 -11.71 -15.45
N GLN A 211 -24.66 -11.22 -14.50
CA GLN A 211 -24.82 -9.88 -13.91
C GLN A 211 -24.61 -8.77 -14.94
N LEU A 212 -23.55 -8.87 -15.74
CA LEU A 212 -23.27 -7.94 -16.84
C LEU A 212 -24.37 -7.93 -17.91
N GLY A 213 -25.00 -9.08 -18.18
CA GLY A 213 -26.16 -9.16 -19.06
C GLY A 213 -27.40 -8.54 -18.43
N ALA A 214 -27.70 -8.88 -17.18
CA ALA A 214 -28.87 -8.42 -16.44
C ALA A 214 -28.88 -6.90 -16.23
N MET A 215 -27.73 -6.27 -16.00
CA MET A 215 -27.63 -4.81 -15.84
C MET A 215 -28.06 -4.03 -17.10
N LEU A 216 -28.11 -4.69 -18.26
CA LEU A 216 -28.59 -4.09 -19.50
C LEU A 216 -30.12 -4.18 -19.67
N LEU A 217 -30.81 -4.94 -18.83
CA LEU A 217 -32.23 -5.24 -18.98
C LEU A 217 -33.05 -4.87 -17.74
N ASP A 218 -32.43 -4.85 -16.56
CA ASP A 218 -33.08 -4.61 -15.28
C ASP A 218 -32.54 -3.32 -14.64
N ASP A 219 -33.43 -2.36 -14.36
CA ASP A 219 -33.09 -1.06 -13.76
C ASP A 219 -32.52 -1.18 -12.34
N ALA A 220 -32.88 -2.20 -11.59
CA ALA A 220 -32.32 -2.44 -10.27
C ALA A 220 -30.89 -2.95 -10.34
N VAL A 221 -30.66 -3.98 -11.16
CA VAL A 221 -29.31 -4.51 -11.39
C VAL A 221 -28.42 -3.43 -12.01
N ALA A 222 -28.94 -2.63 -12.94
CA ALA A 222 -28.24 -1.50 -13.53
C ALA A 222 -27.75 -0.50 -12.47
N GLY A 223 -28.62 -0.12 -11.54
CA GLY A 223 -28.27 0.83 -10.48
C GLY A 223 -27.19 0.29 -9.53
N ASP A 224 -27.29 -0.97 -9.14
CA ASP A 224 -26.34 -1.61 -8.23
C ASP A 224 -24.97 -1.78 -8.91
N GLU A 225 -24.94 -2.28 -10.16
CA GLU A 225 -23.70 -2.49 -10.91
C GLU A 225 -22.98 -1.19 -11.25
N LEU A 226 -23.71 -0.12 -11.61
CA LEU A 226 -23.10 1.19 -11.82
C LEU A 226 -22.51 1.75 -10.53
N THR A 227 -23.19 1.57 -9.39
CA THR A 227 -22.70 2.02 -8.08
C THR A 227 -21.44 1.27 -7.67
N LEU A 228 -21.38 -0.04 -7.94
CA LEU A 228 -20.23 -0.88 -7.60
C LEU A 228 -19.02 -0.64 -8.51
N ARG A 229 -19.25 -0.41 -9.80
CA ARG A 229 -18.17 -0.36 -10.82
C ARG A 229 -17.67 1.05 -11.10
N LEU A 230 -18.46 2.09 -10.81
CA LEU A 230 -18.08 3.47 -11.07
C LEU A 230 -17.80 4.21 -9.77
N ASN A 231 -16.64 4.86 -9.71
CA ASN A 231 -16.33 5.81 -8.65
C ASN A 231 -16.84 7.21 -9.04
N LEU A 232 -18.16 7.33 -9.25
CA LEU A 232 -18.83 8.60 -9.55
C LEU A 232 -19.65 9.06 -8.34
N PRO A 233 -19.76 10.37 -8.08
CA PRO A 233 -20.60 10.92 -7.02
C PRO A 233 -22.09 10.90 -7.39
N ILE A 234 -22.55 9.85 -8.06
CA ILE A 234 -23.93 9.67 -8.54
C ILE A 234 -24.57 8.55 -7.74
N ASN A 235 -25.71 8.85 -7.11
CA ASN A 235 -26.50 7.83 -6.42
C ASN A 235 -27.54 7.25 -7.39
N PHE A 236 -27.17 6.21 -8.12
CA PHE A 236 -28.03 5.56 -9.11
C PHE A 236 -29.30 4.94 -8.48
N VAL A 237 -29.20 4.46 -7.24
CA VAL A 237 -30.35 3.94 -6.49
C VAL A 237 -31.41 5.03 -6.26
N ARG A 238 -30.98 6.24 -5.91
CA ARG A 238 -31.88 7.39 -5.72
C ARG A 238 -32.49 7.86 -7.03
N LEU A 239 -31.74 7.87 -8.13
CA LEU A 239 -32.29 8.23 -9.45
C LEU A 239 -33.45 7.30 -9.84
N ARG A 240 -33.28 5.99 -9.62
CA ARG A 240 -34.35 5.00 -9.83
C ARG A 240 -35.57 5.27 -8.94
N GLN A 241 -35.36 5.60 -7.65
CA GLN A 241 -36.45 5.94 -6.73
C GLN A 241 -37.24 7.19 -7.17
N CYS A 242 -36.59 8.12 -7.87
CA CYS A 242 -37.24 9.28 -8.47
C CYS A 242 -37.97 8.97 -9.81
N GLY A 243 -38.02 7.71 -10.24
CA GLY A 243 -38.70 7.29 -11.47
C GLY A 243 -37.84 7.38 -12.74
N ILE A 244 -36.53 7.66 -12.62
CA ILE A 244 -35.64 7.65 -13.78
C ILE A 244 -35.28 6.21 -14.13
N SER A 245 -35.62 5.80 -15.36
CA SER A 245 -35.25 4.49 -15.87
C SER A 245 -33.80 4.48 -16.35
N ILE A 246 -32.95 3.72 -15.68
CA ILE A 246 -31.50 3.67 -15.94
C ILE A 246 -31.21 2.98 -17.29
N THR A 247 -31.98 1.97 -17.63
CA THR A 247 -31.84 1.20 -18.88
C THR A 247 -32.38 1.94 -20.10
N ASN A 248 -33.36 2.83 -19.94
CA ASN A 248 -34.00 3.54 -21.06
C ASN A 248 -33.51 4.98 -21.24
N GLU A 249 -33.02 5.64 -20.19
CA GLU A 249 -32.50 7.01 -20.31
C GLU A 249 -31.23 7.01 -21.18
N PRO A 250 -31.17 7.80 -22.29
CA PRO A 250 -30.11 7.70 -23.28
C PRO A 250 -28.68 7.86 -22.74
N PHE A 251 -28.45 8.76 -21.77
CA PHE A 251 -27.14 8.99 -21.21
C PHE A 251 -26.69 7.83 -20.31
N LEU A 252 -27.52 7.41 -19.36
CA LEU A 252 -27.28 6.28 -18.46
C LEU A 252 -27.15 4.97 -19.23
N ARG A 253 -27.94 4.77 -20.29
CA ARG A 253 -27.83 3.63 -21.19
C ARG A 253 -26.46 3.56 -21.87
N ARG A 254 -25.93 4.70 -22.33
CA ARG A 254 -24.57 4.76 -22.91
C ARG A 254 -23.49 4.43 -21.88
N ILE A 255 -23.65 4.88 -20.63
CA ILE A 255 -22.74 4.50 -19.53
C ILE A 255 -22.78 2.99 -19.31
N LEU A 256 -23.96 2.39 -19.16
CA LEU A 256 -24.12 0.93 -18.97
C LEU A 256 -23.43 0.13 -20.08
N VAL A 257 -23.68 0.47 -21.35
CA VAL A 257 -23.05 -0.22 -22.49
C VAL A 257 -21.53 -0.04 -22.48
N SER A 258 -21.03 1.11 -22.04
CA SER A 258 -19.59 1.36 -21.95
C SER A 258 -18.94 0.53 -20.84
N VAL A 259 -19.58 0.45 -19.67
CA VAL A 259 -19.17 -0.41 -18.55
C VAL A 259 -19.19 -1.88 -18.99
N TYR A 260 -20.24 -2.33 -19.65
CA TYR A 260 -20.35 -3.69 -20.19
C TYR A 260 -19.17 -4.03 -21.10
N ARG A 261 -18.95 -3.19 -22.13
CA ARG A 261 -17.88 -3.39 -23.12
C ARG A 261 -16.49 -3.37 -22.48
N TYR A 262 -16.26 -2.45 -21.54
CA TYR A 262 -15.00 -2.38 -20.81
C TYR A 262 -14.72 -3.67 -20.06
N ASN A 263 -15.69 -4.21 -19.33
CA ASN A 263 -15.51 -5.42 -18.53
C ASN A 263 -15.28 -6.66 -19.40
N ILE A 264 -16.05 -6.83 -20.47
CA ILE A 264 -15.87 -7.94 -21.42
C ILE A 264 -14.48 -7.90 -22.05
N ASN A 265 -14.05 -6.73 -22.57
CA ASN A 265 -12.81 -6.62 -23.34
C ASN A 265 -11.54 -6.56 -22.49
N ASN A 266 -11.60 -6.01 -21.27
CA ASN A 266 -10.40 -5.80 -20.46
C ASN A 266 -10.23 -6.83 -19.33
N HIS A 267 -11.33 -7.38 -18.81
CA HIS A 267 -11.26 -8.34 -17.70
C HIS A 267 -11.43 -9.79 -18.16
N LEU A 268 -12.28 -10.03 -19.18
CA LEU A 268 -12.67 -11.39 -19.57
C LEU A 268 -11.97 -11.91 -20.82
N SER A 269 -11.59 -11.06 -21.79
CA SER A 269 -11.01 -11.53 -23.07
C SER A 269 -9.48 -11.59 -23.14
N LYS A 270 -8.77 -11.08 -22.13
CA LYS A 270 -7.32 -11.32 -22.00
C LYS A 270 -7.05 -12.70 -21.40
#